data_AF-A0A3A8ESP3-F1
#
_entry.id   AF-A0A3A8ESP3-F1
#
_cell.length_a   1.000
_cell.length_b   1.000
_cell.length_c   1.000
_cell.angle_alpha   90.00
_cell.angle_beta   90.00
_cell.angle_gamma   90.00
#
_symmetry.space_group_name_H-M   'P 1'
#
loop_
_entity.id
_entity.type
_entity.pdbx_description
1 polymer ?
#
loop_
_entity_poly.entity_id
_entity_poly.type
_entity_poly.pdbx_seq_one_letter_code
_entity_poly.pdbx_strand_id
1 'polypeptide(L)'
;MNQESIMKVYEVGAFEKYEEGFHAFYRTLDKAKALRLCEKVQEHMLKIPKIDLSASDEEYKAHMEVCALTDKEFKNSTGVDLSLSDYANGFYEIQVHGFDLD
;
A
#
# COMPACT_ATOMS: atom_id res chain seq x y z
N MET A 1 -41.70 -0.26 -3.74
CA MET A 1 -40.59 -0.12 -2.79
C MET A 1 -39.32 -0.22 -3.59
N ASN A 2 -38.66 0.90 -3.87
CA ASN A 2 -37.34 0.88 -4.49
C ASN A 2 -36.35 0.57 -3.37
N GLN A 3 -35.74 -0.61 -3.39
CA GLN A 3 -34.53 -0.86 -2.62
C GLN A 3 -33.46 0.05 -3.22
N GLU A 4 -33.07 1.10 -2.51
CA GLU A 4 -31.82 1.79 -2.80
C GLU A 4 -30.71 0.74 -2.65
N SER A 5 -30.04 0.43 -3.75
CA SER A 5 -28.90 -0.45 -3.72
C SER A 5 -27.78 0.30 -3.01
N ILE A 6 -27.54 -0.03 -1.74
CA ILE A 6 -26.43 0.50 -0.96
C ILE A 6 -25.13 0.26 -1.74
N MET A 7 -24.43 1.33 -2.10
CA MET A 7 -23.20 1.24 -2.88
C MET A 7 -22.03 1.02 -1.94
N LYS A 8 -21.41 -0.16 -2.00
CA LYS A 8 -20.27 -0.50 -1.16
C LYS A 8 -18.96 -0.06 -1.79
N VAL A 9 -18.17 0.72 -1.05
CA VAL A 9 -16.81 1.14 -1.43
C VAL A 9 -15.81 0.33 -0.63
N TYR A 10 -14.69 0.00 -1.28
CA TYR A 10 -13.53 -0.65 -0.68
C TYR A 10 -12.32 0.25 -0.82
N GLU A 11 -11.62 0.48 0.28
CA GLU A 11 -10.37 1.22 0.35
C GLU A 11 -9.22 0.28 0.62
N VAL A 12 -8.08 0.54 -0.01
CA VAL A 12 -6.79 -0.05 0.36
C VAL A 12 -5.94 1.07 0.94
N GLY A 13 -5.35 0.82 2.10
CA GLY A 13 -4.62 1.82 2.83
C GLY A 13 -3.61 1.23 3.79
N ALA A 14 -2.79 2.11 4.34
CA ALA A 14 -1.85 1.80 5.40
C ALA A 14 -2.46 2.19 6.75
N PHE A 15 -2.45 1.26 7.69
CA PHE A 15 -2.76 1.51 9.09
C PHE A 15 -1.44 1.70 9.86
N GLU A 16 -1.23 2.88 10.42
CA GLU A 16 -0.05 3.17 11.23
C GLU A 16 -0.25 2.69 12.67
N LYS A 17 0.70 1.90 13.18
CA LYS A 17 0.57 1.24 14.50
C LYS A 17 0.81 2.16 15.69
N TYR A 18 1.55 3.25 15.49
CA TYR A 18 2.03 4.12 16.58
C TYR A 18 1.28 5.45 16.65
N GLU A 19 0.82 5.97 15.52
CA GLU A 19 -0.21 7.00 15.41
C GLU A 19 -1.44 6.35 14.79
N GLU A 20 -2.38 5.85 15.61
CA GLU A 20 -3.53 5.08 15.12
C GLU A 20 -4.29 5.86 14.04
N GLY A 21 -4.15 5.41 12.79
CA GLY A 21 -4.69 6.10 11.63
C GLY A 21 -4.69 5.22 10.38
N PHE A 22 -5.82 5.19 9.68
CA PHE A 22 -5.94 4.52 8.38
C PHE A 22 -5.82 5.56 7.26
N HIS A 23 -4.81 5.38 6.41
CA HIS A 23 -4.52 6.25 5.27
C HIS A 23 -4.81 5.49 3.97
N ALA A 24 -6.01 5.72 3.43
CA ALA A 24 -6.42 5.15 2.14
C ALA A 24 -5.63 5.80 0.99
N PHE A 25 -5.05 4.98 0.12
CA PHE A 25 -4.38 5.42 -1.11
C PHE A 25 -5.04 4.88 -2.38
N TYR A 26 -6.00 3.96 -2.25
CA TYR A 26 -6.76 3.43 -3.37
C TYR A 26 -8.22 3.16 -2.96
N ARG A 27 -9.16 3.44 -3.86
CA ARG A 27 -10.60 3.20 -3.68
C ARG A 27 -11.20 2.52 -4.89
N THR A 28 -12.14 1.60 -4.67
CA THR A 28 -12.85 0.90 -5.74
C THR A 28 -14.20 0.38 -5.25
N LEU A 29 -15.15 0.18 -6.17
CA LEU A 29 -16.41 -0.53 -5.89
C LEU A 29 -16.25 -2.05 -6.00
N ASP A 30 -15.11 -2.53 -6.48
CA ASP A 30 -14.81 -3.94 -6.71
C ASP A 30 -13.92 -4.51 -5.60
N LYS A 31 -14.52 -5.32 -4.72
CA LYS A 31 -13.82 -5.98 -3.61
C LYS A 31 -12.63 -6.81 -4.07
N ALA A 32 -12.76 -7.52 -5.20
CA ALA A 32 -11.71 -8.40 -5.69
C ALA A 32 -10.50 -7.59 -6.16
N LYS A 33 -10.72 -6.41 -6.76
CA LYS A 33 -9.62 -5.49 -7.10
C LYS A 33 -8.92 -4.96 -5.85
N ALA A 34 -9.67 -4.57 -4.82
CA ALA A 34 -9.08 -4.09 -3.57
C ALA A 34 -8.19 -5.16 -2.90
N LEU A 35 -8.68 -6.40 -2.81
CA LEU A 35 -7.92 -7.52 -2.25
C LEU A 35 -6.67 -7.84 -3.07
N ARG A 36 -6.79 -7.93 -4.40
CA ARG A 36 -5.64 -8.17 -5.29
C ARG A 36 -4.59 -7.06 -5.19
N LEU A 37 -5.01 -5.81 -5.06
CA LEU A 37 -4.08 -4.70 -4.87
C LEU A 37 -3.38 -4.81 -3.52
N CYS A 38 -4.11 -5.13 -2.44
CA CYS A 38 -3.53 -5.37 -1.12
C CYS A 38 -2.46 -6.48 -1.15
N GLU A 39 -2.74 -7.60 -1.81
CA GLU A 39 -1.77 -8.69 -2.03
C GLU A 39 -0.53 -8.18 -2.78
N LYS A 40 -0.72 -7.41 -3.87
CA LYS A 40 0.39 -6.85 -4.65
C LYS A 40 1.26 -5.88 -3.85
N VAL A 41 0.64 -5.03 -3.02
CA VAL A 41 1.34 -4.13 -2.12
C VAL A 41 2.23 -4.94 -1.18
N GLN A 42 1.68 -5.95 -0.51
CA GLN A 42 2.41 -6.81 0.42
C GLN A 42 3.55 -7.56 -0.27
N GLU A 43 3.33 -8.13 -1.46
CA GLU A 43 4.37 -8.81 -2.26
C GLU A 43 5.55 -7.90 -2.59
N HIS A 44 5.29 -6.64 -2.97
CA HIS A 44 6.34 -5.70 -3.34
C HIS A 44 7.07 -5.16 -2.11
N MET A 45 6.38 -4.92 -1.01
CA MET A 45 7.02 -4.50 0.25
C MET A 45 8.05 -5.53 0.75
N LEU A 46 7.83 -6.83 0.51
CA LEU A 46 8.79 -7.87 0.88
C LEU A 46 10.11 -7.82 0.08
N LYS A 47 10.13 -7.14 -1.08
CA LYS A 47 11.34 -6.96 -1.89
C LYS A 47 12.25 -5.87 -1.33
N ILE A 48 11.72 -4.96 -0.51
CA ILE A 48 12.45 -3.82 0.02
C ILE A 48 13.25 -4.28 1.24
N PRO A 49 14.59 -4.32 1.16
CA PRO A 49 15.41 -4.76 2.28
C PRO A 49 15.35 -3.71 3.39
N LYS A 50 15.36 -4.17 4.64
CA LYS A 50 15.59 -3.26 5.77
C LYS A 50 17.00 -2.71 5.70
N ILE A 51 17.14 -1.42 5.93
CA ILE A 51 18.44 -0.77 6.08
C ILE A 51 18.68 -0.42 7.55
N ASP A 52 19.91 -0.61 8.02
CA ASP A 52 20.31 -0.25 9.37
C ASP A 52 20.65 1.25 9.45
N LEU A 53 20.48 1.85 10.62
CA LEU A 53 20.87 3.24 10.86
C LEU A 53 22.39 3.45 10.79
N SER A 54 23.18 2.38 10.91
CA SER A 54 24.64 2.40 10.76
C SER A 54 25.12 2.12 9.32
N ALA A 55 24.22 2.04 8.35
CA ALA A 55 24.58 1.79 6.96
C ALA A 55 25.50 2.90 6.39
N SER A 56 26.42 2.52 5.51
CA SER A 56 27.26 3.50 4.79
C SER A 56 26.43 4.28 3.77
N ASP A 57 26.99 5.39 3.28
CA ASP A 57 26.36 6.18 2.21
C ASP A 57 26.13 5.35 0.94
N GLU A 58 27.05 4.44 0.60
CA GLU A 58 26.90 3.52 -0.53
C GLU A 58 25.77 2.51 -0.32
N GLU A 59 25.64 1.96 0.88
CA GLU A 59 24.55 1.04 1.23
C GLU A 59 23.20 1.76 1.20
N TYR A 60 23.14 2.98 1.71
CA TYR A 60 21.96 3.83 1.66
C TYR A 60 21.56 4.15 0.22
N LYS A 61 22.53 4.50 -0.63
CA LYS A 61 22.26 4.74 -2.05
C LYS A 61 21.72 3.49 -2.74
N ALA A 62 22.30 2.32 -2.50
CA ALA A 62 21.82 1.06 -3.05
C ALA A 62 20.39 0.73 -2.58
N HIS A 63 20.08 1.00 -1.31
CA HIS A 63 18.72 0.85 -0.78
C HIS A 63 17.73 1.78 -1.49
N MET A 64 18.07 3.06 -1.68
CA MET A 64 17.22 4.01 -2.41
C MET A 64 16.96 3.58 -3.86
N GLU A 65 17.95 2.99 -4.53
CA GLU A 65 17.79 2.43 -5.88
C GLU A 65 16.80 1.25 -5.89
N VAL A 66 16.85 0.35 -4.89
CA VAL A 66 15.89 -0.75 -4.74
C VAL A 66 14.47 -0.24 -4.48
N CYS A 67 14.31 0.77 -3.62
CA CYS A 67 13.03 1.41 -3.35
C CYS A 67 12.43 1.99 -4.64
N ALA A 68 13.20 2.80 -5.37
CA ALA A 68 12.74 3.42 -6.61
C ALA A 68 12.37 2.40 -7.70
N LEU A 69 13.14 1.31 -7.82
CA LEU A 69 12.83 0.22 -8.75
C LEU A 69 11.55 -0.51 -8.35
N THR A 70 11.37 -0.80 -7.07
CA THR A 70 10.19 -1.50 -6.55
C THR A 70 8.92 -0.66 -6.75
N ASP A 71 8.97 0.63 -6.46
CA ASP A 71 7.86 1.56 -6.67
C ASP A 71 7.48 1.64 -8.16
N LYS A 72 8.48 1.69 -9.05
CA LYS A 72 8.26 1.66 -10.50
C LYS A 72 7.66 0.35 -10.99
N GLU A 73 8.13 -0.80 -10.50
CA GLU A 73 7.56 -2.12 -10.82
C GLU A 73 6.11 -2.23 -10.37
N PHE A 74 5.80 -1.76 -9.17
CA PHE A 74 4.45 -1.76 -8.64
C PHE A 74 3.52 -0.90 -9.49
N LYS A 75 3.92 0.34 -9.79
CA LYS A 75 3.14 1.23 -10.65
C LYS A 75 2.89 0.63 -12.02
N ASN A 76 3.90 0.01 -12.64
CA ASN A 76 3.75 -0.63 -13.95
C ASN A 76 2.82 -1.86 -13.91
N SER A 77 2.81 -2.62 -12.81
CA SER A 77 2.01 -3.84 -12.69
C SER A 77 0.56 -3.59 -12.26
N THR A 78 0.29 -2.51 -11.52
CA THR A 78 -1.03 -2.22 -10.94
C THR A 78 -1.70 -0.98 -11.51
N GLY A 79 -0.94 -0.06 -12.11
CA GLY A 79 -1.40 1.26 -12.54
C GLY A 79 -1.61 2.27 -11.40
N VAL A 80 -1.33 1.88 -10.15
CA VAL A 80 -1.49 2.74 -8.97
C VAL A 80 -0.19 3.48 -8.68
N ASP A 81 -0.27 4.79 -8.51
CA ASP A 81 0.87 5.64 -8.17
C ASP A 81 1.00 5.74 -6.66
N LEU A 82 1.92 4.94 -6.09
CA LEU A 82 2.15 4.83 -4.66
C LEU A 82 3.64 4.63 -4.39
N SER A 83 4.20 5.42 -3.48
CA SER A 83 5.52 5.18 -2.91
C SER A 83 5.40 4.05 -1.89
N LEU A 84 5.55 2.79 -2.32
CA LEU A 84 5.46 1.63 -1.43
C LEU A 84 6.57 1.62 -0.39
N SER A 85 7.74 2.13 -0.78
CA SER A 85 8.92 2.24 0.05
C SER A 85 8.66 2.98 1.37
N ASP A 86 7.78 3.97 1.37
CA ASP A 86 7.38 4.72 2.58
C ASP A 86 6.69 3.83 3.62
N TYR A 87 6.02 2.75 3.19
CA TYR A 87 5.28 1.85 4.06
C TYR A 87 6.07 0.60 4.48
N ALA A 88 7.24 0.36 3.90
CA ALA A 88 8.02 -0.88 4.05
C ALA A 88 8.68 -1.07 5.43
N ASN A 89 8.78 -0.01 6.24
CA ASN A 89 9.57 -0.01 7.48
C ASN A 89 8.90 -0.70 8.69
N GLY A 90 7.82 -1.46 8.49
CA GLY A 90 7.17 -2.29 9.51
C GLY A 90 6.28 -1.53 10.51
N PHE A 91 6.25 -0.20 10.42
CA PHE A 91 5.34 0.68 11.15
C PHE A 91 3.89 0.61 10.66
N TYR A 92 3.72 0.14 9.43
CA TYR A 92 2.43 0.10 8.76
C TYR A 92 1.94 -1.32 8.56
N GLU A 93 0.61 -1.49 8.65
CA GLU A 93 -0.11 -2.68 8.23
C GLU A 93 -1.00 -2.31 7.05
N ILE A 94 -0.87 -3.03 5.93
CA ILE A 94 -1.71 -2.78 4.75
C ILE A 94 -3.03 -3.52 4.92
N GLN A 95 -4.12 -2.76 4.83
CA GLN A 95 -5.47 -3.25 5.11
C GLN A 95 -6.46 -2.88 4.00
N VAL A 96 -7.54 -3.64 3.93
CA VAL A 96 -8.71 -3.33 3.10
C VAL A 96 -9.89 -3.01 3.99
N HIS A 97 -10.42 -1.80 3.89
CA HIS A 97 -11.61 -1.36 4.62
C HIS A 97 -12.79 -1.27 3.64
N GLY A 98 -13.99 -1.61 4.09
CA GLY A 98 -15.18 -1.53 3.26
C GLY A 98 -16.32 -0.86 4.01
N PHE A 99 -16.94 0.14 3.38
CA PHE A 99 -18.07 0.87 3.94
C PHE A 99 -19.15 1.11 2.90
N ASP A 100 -20.33 1.40 3.40
CA ASP A 100 -21.51 1.69 2.60
C ASP A 100 -21.55 3.21 2.36
N LEU A 101 -21.72 3.64 1.11
CA LEU A 101 -22.01 5.03 0.78
C LEU A 101 -23.50 5.29 1.07
N ASP A 102 -23.76 6.31 1.88
CA ASP A 102 -25.09 6.88 2.13
C ASP A 102 -25.67 7.56 0.89
#